data_AF-A0AA45BEH3-F1
#
_entry.id   AF-A0AA45BEH3-F1
#
_cell.length_a   1.000
_cell.length_b   1.000
_cell.length_c   1.000
_cell.angle_alpha   90.00
_cell.angle_beta   90.00
_cell.angle_gamma   90.00
#
_symmetry.space_group_name_H-M   'P 1'
#
loop_
_entity.id
_entity.type
_entity.pdbx_description
1 polymer ?
#
loop_
_entity_poly.entity_id
_entity_poly.type
_entity_poly.pdbx_seq_one_letter_code
_entity_poly.pdbx_strand_id
1 'polypeptide(L)'
;MKFLYSDTQDYVDPEYDFINDRNAPGRRRYWDDAYAHELMNPAPYDGLLVSMSAVRQAVGIANSKVRYSTAEEQRLLRDGVRKFLRYGGPKFKNAMVMGDCGAFAYADSKTPAYPPQEVVEFYLDAGFTHGVSPDHIIFDCLTENPSASEVGSGILERFDITLANAQEFLRLTKAEGHPFEPLGAVQGWSPRSMADAAVQLEKMGYRYLAIGGLVPLKVDVIKQVLCALRSAIKPETKIHLLGFAKADSIHQFTNFGITSFDSTSPLIRAFKDAKANYYMASPGGGLDYYAAIRIPQAMENPRLMQGIKRGIFDAEDLQRREEKALTALRKFDGGNGRKKDALEAVMDYQRFLTLGDGRSIEYHEKELKKMRSLVERTLEDAPWKRCRCPICSQAGVEVIIFRSSNRNKRRGFHNLGVYHKHVQHILENHK
;
A
#
# COMPACT_ATOMS: atom_id res chain seq x y z
N MET A 1 -1.64 -3.70 18.27
CA MET A 1 -1.18 -2.93 17.11
C MET A 1 -2.27 -2.91 16.06
N LYS A 2 -2.68 -1.75 15.54
CA LYS A 2 -3.70 -1.62 14.47
C LYS A 2 -3.05 -1.44 13.10
N PHE A 3 -3.49 -2.19 12.10
CA PHE A 3 -3.05 -2.03 10.72
C PHE A 3 -3.99 -1.07 9.96
N LEU A 4 -3.46 0.05 9.49
CA LEU A 4 -4.17 1.00 8.63
C LEU A 4 -3.78 0.79 7.17
N TYR A 5 -4.77 0.78 6.29
CA TYR A 5 -4.52 0.86 4.86
C TYR A 5 -4.50 2.33 4.43
N SER A 6 -3.37 2.78 3.89
CA SER A 6 -3.24 4.10 3.28
C SER A 6 -4.02 4.08 1.98
N ASP A 7 -5.20 4.71 1.98
CA ASP A 7 -6.13 4.70 0.83
C ASP A 7 -5.46 5.35 -0.37
N THR A 8 -5.66 4.71 -1.53
CA THR A 8 -5.14 5.23 -2.78
C THR A 8 -6.15 5.26 -3.91
N GLN A 9 -7.45 5.36 -3.57
CA GLN A 9 -8.58 5.25 -4.49
C GLN A 9 -8.66 3.91 -5.23
N ASP A 10 -8.39 2.82 -4.50
CA ASP A 10 -8.45 1.48 -5.04
C ASP A 10 -9.86 0.90 -4.89
N TYR A 11 -10.57 0.87 -6.03
CA TYR A 11 -11.87 0.23 -6.18
C TYR A 11 -11.86 -0.77 -7.33
N VAL A 12 -12.78 -1.73 -7.26
CA VAL A 12 -13.03 -2.71 -8.31
C VAL A 12 -14.52 -2.79 -8.62
N ASP A 13 -14.84 -3.01 -9.89
CA ASP A 13 -16.21 -3.22 -10.35
C ASP A 13 -16.67 -4.62 -9.92
N PRO A 14 -17.63 -4.79 -8.99
CA PRO A 14 -18.10 -6.10 -8.54
C PRO A 14 -18.61 -7.00 -9.68
N GLU A 15 -19.21 -6.39 -10.71
CA GLU A 15 -19.83 -7.05 -11.86
C GLU A 15 -18.88 -7.17 -13.07
N TYR A 16 -17.57 -7.04 -12.83
CA TYR A 16 -16.56 -7.14 -13.88
C TYR A 16 -16.63 -8.48 -14.63
N ASP A 17 -16.79 -8.41 -15.95
CA ASP A 17 -16.84 -9.56 -16.84
C ASP A 17 -15.41 -10.05 -17.10
N PHE A 18 -14.98 -11.05 -16.33
CA PHE A 18 -13.65 -11.65 -16.48
C PHE A 18 -13.47 -12.37 -17.82
N ILE A 19 -14.54 -12.81 -18.47
CA ILE A 19 -14.42 -13.52 -19.76
C ILE A 19 -14.06 -12.55 -20.86
N ASN A 20 -14.72 -11.39 -20.90
CA ASN A 20 -14.55 -10.37 -21.94
C ASN A 20 -13.68 -9.17 -21.52
N ASP A 21 -13.11 -9.20 -20.31
CA ASP A 21 -12.22 -8.17 -19.76
C ASP A 21 -12.81 -6.74 -19.68
N ARG A 22 -14.12 -6.62 -19.51
CA ARG A 22 -14.83 -5.33 -19.51
C ARG A 22 -15.58 -5.07 -18.21
N ASN A 23 -15.70 -3.79 -17.89
CA ASN A 23 -16.58 -3.35 -16.80
C ASN A 23 -18.06 -3.42 -17.22
N ALA A 24 -18.95 -3.40 -16.24
CA ALA A 24 -20.39 -3.34 -16.46
C ALA A 24 -20.80 -2.11 -17.32
N PRO A 25 -21.74 -2.27 -18.27
CA PRO A 25 -22.28 -1.15 -19.04
C PRO A 25 -22.89 -0.08 -18.13
N GLY A 26 -22.62 1.21 -18.42
CA GLY A 26 -23.16 2.33 -17.63
C GLY A 26 -22.49 2.57 -16.27
N ARG A 27 -21.46 1.78 -15.92
CA ARG A 27 -20.70 1.88 -14.67
C ARG A 27 -20.19 3.29 -14.41
N ARG A 28 -20.42 3.76 -13.19
CA ARG A 28 -19.86 4.96 -12.58
C ARG A 28 -18.92 4.54 -11.46
N ARG A 29 -17.61 4.70 -11.69
CA ARG A 29 -16.53 4.24 -10.80
C ARG A 29 -16.80 4.48 -9.31
N TYR A 30 -17.20 5.69 -8.91
CA TYR A 30 -17.45 5.94 -7.49
C TYR A 30 -18.66 5.16 -6.96
N TRP A 31 -19.77 5.09 -7.70
CA TRP A 31 -21.05 4.59 -7.19
C TRP A 31 -21.18 3.07 -7.27
N ASP A 32 -20.63 2.48 -8.32
CA ASP A 32 -20.83 1.07 -8.64
C ASP A 32 -19.61 0.22 -8.25
N ASP A 33 -18.41 0.80 -8.13
CA ASP A 33 -17.26 0.04 -7.64
C ASP A 33 -17.29 -0.11 -6.12
N ALA A 34 -16.68 -1.19 -5.65
CA ALA A 34 -16.52 -1.49 -4.24
C ALA A 34 -15.07 -1.31 -3.77
N TYR A 35 -14.92 -0.80 -2.54
CA TYR A 35 -13.65 -0.82 -1.80
C TYR A 35 -13.35 -2.21 -1.24
N ALA A 36 -12.09 -2.42 -0.83
CA ALA A 36 -11.68 -3.66 -0.17
C ALA A 36 -12.52 -4.02 1.06
N HIS A 37 -12.89 -3.05 1.89
CA HIS A 37 -13.68 -3.27 3.12
C HIS A 37 -15.17 -3.53 2.88
N GLU A 38 -15.66 -3.27 1.66
CA GLU A 38 -17.02 -3.60 1.21
C GLU A 38 -17.07 -5.04 0.67
N LEU A 39 -16.01 -5.50 0.00
CA LEU A 39 -15.92 -6.85 -0.57
C LEU A 39 -15.43 -7.92 0.40
N MET A 40 -14.60 -7.55 1.37
CA MET A 40 -13.98 -8.49 2.29
C MET A 40 -14.71 -8.53 3.63
N ASN A 41 -14.95 -9.76 4.13
CA ASN A 41 -15.46 -10.00 5.48
C ASN A 41 -14.59 -11.06 6.18
N PRO A 42 -13.94 -10.75 7.33
CA PRO A 42 -13.85 -9.41 7.94
C PRO A 42 -13.13 -8.40 7.03
N ALA A 43 -13.24 -7.11 7.36
CA ALA A 43 -12.53 -6.05 6.63
C ALA A 43 -11.01 -6.30 6.68
N PRO A 44 -10.25 -5.95 5.62
CA PRO A 44 -8.87 -6.40 5.48
C PRO A 44 -7.85 -5.46 6.16
N TYR A 45 -8.30 -4.64 7.11
CA TYR A 45 -7.52 -3.67 7.89
C TYR A 45 -8.39 -3.11 9.03
N ASP A 46 -7.74 -2.52 10.05
CA ASP A 46 -8.37 -1.96 11.25
C ASP A 46 -8.77 -0.48 11.10
N GLY A 47 -8.27 0.18 10.07
CA GLY A 47 -8.53 1.59 9.79
C GLY A 47 -7.99 2.04 8.44
N LEU A 48 -8.20 3.31 8.14
CA LEU A 48 -7.77 3.96 6.91
C LEU A 48 -6.88 5.16 7.21
N LEU A 49 -5.90 5.41 6.36
CA LEU A 49 -5.13 6.65 6.32
C LEU A 49 -5.36 7.35 4.98
N VAL A 50 -5.63 8.65 4.98
CA VAL A 50 -5.79 9.46 3.77
C VAL A 50 -4.79 10.60 3.80
N SER A 51 -3.98 10.67 2.74
CA SER A 51 -3.03 11.75 2.55
C SER A 51 -3.72 12.98 1.93
N MET A 52 -3.55 14.14 2.56
CA MET A 52 -3.97 15.44 2.04
C MET A 52 -3.35 15.71 0.67
N SER A 53 -2.09 15.33 0.43
CA SER A 53 -1.45 15.49 -0.89
C SER A 53 -2.03 14.62 -2.00
N ALA A 54 -2.78 13.58 -1.66
CA ALA A 54 -3.56 12.83 -2.64
C ALA A 54 -4.89 13.52 -2.96
N VAL A 55 -5.42 14.33 -2.03
CA VAL A 55 -6.75 14.95 -2.12
C VAL A 55 -6.68 16.37 -2.68
N ARG A 56 -5.80 17.21 -2.13
CA ARG A 56 -5.62 18.62 -2.46
C ARG A 56 -4.42 18.83 -3.38
N GLN A 57 -4.57 19.76 -4.32
CA GLN A 57 -3.45 20.28 -5.09
C GLN A 57 -2.72 21.35 -4.28
N ALA A 58 -1.40 21.40 -4.39
CA ALA A 58 -0.59 22.48 -3.85
C ALA A 58 0.56 22.82 -4.79
N VAL A 59 1.06 24.04 -4.67
CA VAL A 59 2.22 24.51 -5.44
C VAL A 59 3.43 23.62 -5.09
N GLY A 60 4.14 23.14 -6.12
CA GLY A 60 5.29 22.27 -5.95
C GLY A 60 4.96 20.77 -5.86
N ILE A 61 3.68 20.39 -5.79
CA ILE A 61 3.27 18.98 -5.87
C ILE A 61 2.94 18.63 -7.33
N ALA A 62 3.60 17.58 -7.85
CA ALA A 62 3.31 17.10 -9.20
C ALA A 62 1.87 16.57 -9.31
N ASN A 63 1.17 16.91 -10.39
CA ASN A 63 -0.21 16.45 -10.67
C ASN A 63 -0.36 14.93 -10.58
N SER A 64 0.70 14.15 -10.84
CA SER A 64 0.70 12.69 -10.73
C SER A 64 0.59 12.16 -9.29
N LYS A 65 0.79 13.02 -8.28
CA LYS A 65 0.66 12.69 -6.85
C LYS A 65 -0.77 12.91 -6.33
N VAL A 66 -1.53 13.78 -7.00
CA VAL A 66 -2.93 14.07 -6.68
C VAL A 66 -3.81 13.03 -7.36
N ARG A 67 -4.61 12.33 -6.57
CA ARG A 67 -5.44 11.20 -7.04
C ARG A 67 -6.92 11.54 -7.10
N TYR A 68 -7.35 12.53 -6.34
CA TYR A 68 -8.73 12.98 -6.27
C TYR A 68 -8.96 14.11 -7.26
N SER A 69 -10.07 14.03 -7.98
CA SER A 69 -10.57 15.17 -8.76
C SER A 69 -11.12 16.25 -7.83
N THR A 70 -11.21 17.49 -8.33
CA THR A 70 -11.81 18.60 -7.57
C THR A 70 -13.23 18.27 -7.09
N ALA A 71 -14.03 17.58 -7.90
CA ALA A 71 -15.37 17.16 -7.51
C ALA A 71 -15.36 16.14 -6.35
N GLU A 72 -14.38 15.23 -6.33
CA GLU A 72 -14.20 14.25 -5.25
C GLU A 72 -13.69 14.92 -3.98
N GLU A 73 -12.74 15.85 -4.07
CA GLU A 73 -12.28 16.67 -2.95
C GLU A 73 -13.46 17.40 -2.29
N GLN A 74 -14.21 18.18 -3.08
CA GLN A 74 -15.34 18.97 -2.56
C GLN A 74 -16.41 18.07 -1.92
N ARG A 75 -16.62 16.88 -2.47
CA ARG A 75 -17.51 15.90 -1.86
C ARG A 75 -16.94 15.33 -0.57
N LEU A 76 -15.65 15.00 -0.51
CA LEU A 76 -15.01 14.49 0.71
C LEU A 76 -15.12 15.50 1.85
N LEU A 77 -14.88 16.79 1.56
CA LEU A 77 -14.98 17.87 2.54
C LEU A 77 -16.43 18.14 2.97
N ARG A 78 -17.39 18.07 2.05
CA ARG A 78 -18.80 18.32 2.38
C ARG A 78 -19.48 17.14 3.09
N ASP A 79 -19.25 15.93 2.60
CA ASP A 79 -19.94 14.72 3.08
C ASP A 79 -19.21 14.08 4.28
N GLY A 80 -17.94 14.44 4.50
CA GLY A 80 -17.04 13.83 5.46
C GLY A 80 -16.38 12.54 4.94
N VAL A 81 -15.16 12.28 5.39
CA VAL A 81 -14.28 11.19 4.94
C VAL A 81 -14.91 9.81 5.10
N ARG A 82 -15.66 9.56 6.18
CA ARG A 82 -16.32 8.27 6.42
C ARG A 82 -17.40 7.97 5.40
N LYS A 83 -18.25 8.95 5.10
CA LYS A 83 -19.32 8.79 4.11
C LYS A 83 -18.73 8.71 2.71
N PHE A 84 -17.73 9.54 2.43
CA PHE A 84 -17.01 9.52 1.16
C PHE A 84 -16.37 8.15 0.88
N LEU A 85 -15.64 7.59 1.85
CA LEU A 85 -14.98 6.29 1.73
C LEU A 85 -15.91 5.10 1.99
N ARG A 86 -17.21 5.34 2.21
CA ARG A 86 -18.20 4.32 2.63
C ARG A 86 -17.74 3.48 3.84
N TYR A 87 -16.91 4.08 4.68
CA TYR A 87 -16.28 3.49 5.86
C TYR A 87 -16.93 4.00 7.16
N GLY A 88 -18.24 3.80 7.26
CA GLY A 88 -19.10 4.30 8.34
C GLY A 88 -20.07 3.26 8.89
N GLY A 89 -21.17 3.73 9.48
CA GLY A 89 -22.20 2.87 10.07
C GLY A 89 -21.75 2.12 11.34
N PRO A 90 -22.59 1.21 11.87
CA PRO A 90 -22.29 0.49 13.11
C PRO A 90 -20.99 -0.33 13.04
N LYS A 91 -20.69 -0.91 11.87
CA LYS A 91 -19.50 -1.74 11.62
C LYS A 91 -18.19 -0.97 11.83
N PHE A 92 -18.14 0.30 11.43
CA PHE A 92 -16.91 1.12 11.44
C PHE A 92 -16.99 2.34 12.35
N LYS A 93 -18.00 2.43 13.22
CA LYS A 93 -18.24 3.58 14.12
C LYS A 93 -16.98 4.01 14.89
N ASN A 94 -16.22 3.03 15.39
CA ASN A 94 -15.01 3.24 16.20
C ASN A 94 -13.71 2.97 15.42
N ALA A 95 -13.79 2.73 14.11
CA ALA A 95 -12.62 2.45 13.29
C ALA A 95 -11.77 3.73 13.15
N MET A 96 -10.45 3.57 13.07
CA MET A 96 -9.54 4.70 12.92
C MET A 96 -9.58 5.21 11.47
N VAL A 97 -9.82 6.50 11.29
CA VAL A 97 -9.64 7.20 10.01
C VAL A 97 -8.67 8.36 10.27
N MET A 98 -7.46 8.22 9.74
CA MET A 98 -6.32 9.10 10.01
C MET A 98 -6.03 9.99 8.81
N GLY A 99 -5.85 11.28 9.06
CA GLY A 99 -5.32 12.22 8.08
C GLY A 99 -3.81 12.30 8.17
N ASP A 100 -3.15 12.34 7.01
CA ASP A 100 -1.71 12.63 6.86
C ASP A 100 -1.53 13.81 5.90
N CYS A 101 -0.49 14.61 6.06
CA CYS A 101 -0.19 15.72 5.15
C CYS A 101 0.40 15.23 3.82
N GLY A 102 0.99 14.03 3.82
CA GLY A 102 1.50 13.39 2.63
C GLY A 102 2.85 13.89 2.19
N ALA A 103 3.78 14.07 3.13
CA ALA A 103 5.08 14.70 2.92
C ALA A 103 5.97 14.04 1.85
N PHE A 104 5.71 12.79 1.49
CA PHE A 104 6.33 12.13 0.34
C PHE A 104 6.08 12.84 -1.00
N ALA A 105 5.01 13.62 -1.12
CA ALA A 105 4.67 14.34 -2.34
C ALA A 105 5.51 15.60 -2.56
N TYR A 106 6.13 16.14 -1.50
CA TYR A 106 6.92 17.37 -1.50
C TYR A 106 8.29 17.20 -0.81
N ALA A 107 8.79 15.95 -0.72
CA ALA A 107 10.07 15.67 -0.06
C ALA A 107 11.25 16.43 -0.70
N ASP A 108 11.18 16.69 -2.01
CA ASP A 108 12.19 17.43 -2.77
C ASP A 108 12.00 18.97 -2.69
N SER A 109 10.92 19.45 -2.07
CA SER A 109 10.66 20.87 -1.87
C SER A 109 11.49 21.45 -0.71
N LYS A 110 11.78 22.76 -0.77
CA LYS A 110 12.52 23.44 0.31
C LYS A 110 11.73 23.50 1.61
N THR A 111 10.44 23.76 1.53
CA THR A 111 9.51 23.85 2.67
C THR A 111 8.32 22.91 2.47
N PRO A 112 7.61 22.53 3.54
CA PRO A 112 6.38 21.77 3.43
C PRO A 112 5.35 22.47 2.54
N ALA A 113 4.53 21.68 1.84
CA ALA A 113 3.52 22.22 0.93
C ALA A 113 2.29 22.79 1.64
N TYR A 114 2.01 22.33 2.86
CA TYR A 114 0.80 22.68 3.60
C TYR A 114 1.15 23.30 4.96
N PRO A 115 0.70 24.53 5.24
CA PRO A 115 0.86 25.14 6.56
C PRO A 115 -0.07 24.47 7.60
N PRO A 116 0.27 24.52 8.90
CA PRO A 116 -0.53 23.93 9.97
C PRO A 116 -2.02 24.28 9.96
N GLN A 117 -2.37 25.53 9.65
CA GLN A 117 -3.76 26.00 9.57
C GLN A 117 -4.57 25.23 8.54
N GLU A 118 -4.07 25.13 7.30
CA GLU A 118 -4.77 24.43 6.23
C GLU A 118 -4.94 22.92 6.51
N VAL A 119 -3.97 22.33 7.21
CA VAL A 119 -4.03 20.91 7.59
C VAL A 119 -5.10 20.68 8.66
N VAL A 120 -5.19 21.55 9.67
CA VAL A 120 -6.25 21.48 10.69
C VAL A 120 -7.62 21.66 10.06
N GLU A 121 -7.81 22.68 9.20
CA GLU A 121 -9.05 22.91 8.47
C GLU A 121 -9.44 21.70 7.62
N PHE A 122 -8.49 21.12 6.88
CA PHE A 122 -8.74 19.91 6.11
C PHE A 122 -9.20 18.74 6.98
N TYR A 123 -8.58 18.52 8.14
CA TYR A 123 -8.97 17.43 9.03
C TYR A 123 -10.34 17.65 9.69
N LEU A 124 -10.66 18.90 10.00
CA LEU A 124 -11.95 19.35 10.53
C LEU A 124 -13.07 19.14 9.53
N ASP A 125 -12.95 19.75 8.35
CA ASP A 125 -13.97 19.73 7.29
C ASP A 125 -14.30 18.28 6.91
N ALA A 126 -13.26 17.47 6.73
CA ALA A 126 -13.43 16.07 6.35
C ALA A 126 -13.87 15.17 7.53
N GLY A 127 -13.81 15.62 8.79
CA GLY A 127 -14.23 14.84 9.96
C GLY A 127 -13.34 13.62 10.23
N PHE A 128 -12.02 13.79 10.20
CA PHE A 128 -11.07 12.73 10.58
C PHE A 128 -11.14 12.43 12.09
N THR A 129 -10.75 11.21 12.47
CA THR A 129 -10.67 10.83 13.90
C THR A 129 -9.29 11.08 14.51
N HIS A 130 -8.25 11.05 13.67
CA HIS A 130 -6.85 11.22 14.03
C HIS A 130 -6.19 12.07 12.95
N GLY A 131 -5.27 12.96 13.29
CA GLY A 131 -4.59 13.82 12.32
C GLY A 131 -3.12 13.99 12.65
N VAL A 132 -2.24 13.76 11.67
CA VAL A 132 -0.78 13.93 11.81
C VAL A 132 -0.40 15.39 11.54
N SER A 133 0.38 16.00 12.43
CA SER A 133 0.90 17.35 12.23
C SER A 133 1.76 17.41 10.96
N PRO A 134 1.72 18.51 10.18
CA PRO A 134 2.51 18.61 8.96
C PRO A 134 4.01 18.56 9.23
N ASP A 135 4.72 17.72 8.48
CA ASP A 135 6.15 17.50 8.64
C ASP A 135 6.93 17.74 7.34
N HIS A 136 8.25 17.70 7.47
CA HIS A 136 9.18 17.64 6.35
C HIS A 136 10.09 16.42 6.48
N ILE A 137 9.98 15.48 5.54
CA ILE A 137 10.64 14.17 5.68
C ILE A 137 12.16 14.30 5.69
N ILE A 138 12.76 13.58 6.64
CA ILE A 138 14.19 13.28 6.70
C ILE A 138 14.34 11.78 6.42
N PHE A 139 15.02 11.42 5.32
CA PHE A 139 15.23 10.01 4.95
C PHE A 139 16.50 9.40 5.55
N ASP A 140 17.47 10.25 5.89
CA ASP A 140 18.70 9.82 6.53
C ASP A 140 18.42 9.30 7.95
N CYS A 141 19.06 8.20 8.32
CA CYS A 141 19.04 7.69 9.69
C CYS A 141 20.39 7.05 10.01
N LEU A 142 21.33 7.90 10.41
CA LEU A 142 22.72 7.56 10.74
C LEU A 142 22.77 6.95 12.13
N THR A 143 23.14 5.68 12.21
CA THR A 143 23.17 4.88 13.45
C THR A 143 24.29 5.31 14.41
N GLU A 144 25.26 6.06 13.90
CA GLU A 144 26.40 6.62 14.63
C GLU A 144 25.97 7.78 15.55
N ASN A 145 24.73 8.28 15.39
CA ASN A 145 24.17 9.41 16.12
C ASN A 145 25.04 10.68 16.07
N PRO A 146 25.37 11.19 14.85
CA PRO A 146 26.09 12.44 14.72
C PRO A 146 25.31 13.58 15.38
N SER A 147 26.04 14.50 15.97
CA SER A 147 25.49 15.73 16.57
C SER A 147 24.90 16.65 15.50
N ALA A 148 24.10 17.62 15.92
CA ALA A 148 23.50 18.60 15.02
C ALA A 148 24.55 19.37 14.20
N SER A 149 25.74 19.64 14.75
CA SER A 149 26.83 20.32 14.04
C SER A 149 27.47 19.51 12.91
N GLU A 150 27.23 18.20 12.87
CA GLU A 150 27.84 17.27 11.91
C GLU A 150 26.92 16.92 10.74
N VAL A 151 25.66 17.38 10.77
CA VAL A 151 24.69 17.15 9.70
C VAL A 151 24.45 18.42 8.87
N GLY A 152 24.06 18.23 7.61
CA GLY A 152 23.80 19.35 6.70
C GLY A 152 22.67 20.25 7.18
N SER A 153 22.78 21.57 6.92
CA SER A 153 21.80 22.57 7.37
C SER A 153 20.37 22.24 6.93
N GLY A 154 20.19 21.70 5.72
CA GLY A 154 18.87 21.32 5.22
C GLY A 154 18.18 20.20 6.03
N ILE A 155 18.94 19.33 6.71
CA ILE A 155 18.38 18.30 7.60
C ILE A 155 17.89 18.96 8.90
N LEU A 156 18.68 19.88 9.46
CA LEU A 156 18.31 20.65 10.65
C LEU A 156 17.08 21.53 10.40
N GLU A 157 17.05 22.24 9.27
CA GLU A 157 15.91 23.07 8.87
C GLU A 157 14.62 22.24 8.79
N ARG A 158 14.68 21.02 8.24
CA ARG A 158 13.52 20.11 8.18
C ARG A 158 13.07 19.65 9.56
N PHE A 159 14.02 19.35 10.44
CA PHE A 159 13.76 18.96 11.81
C PHE A 159 13.06 20.09 12.58
N ASP A 160 13.62 21.30 12.49
CA ASP A 160 13.11 22.50 13.17
C ASP A 160 11.72 22.89 12.64
N ILE A 161 11.53 22.90 11.31
CA ILE A 161 10.22 23.16 10.70
C ILE A 161 9.18 22.13 11.15
N THR A 162 9.55 20.84 11.24
CA THR A 162 8.63 19.79 11.69
C THR A 162 8.16 20.04 13.13
N LEU A 163 9.08 20.39 14.04
CA LEU A 163 8.72 20.69 15.43
C LEU A 163 7.91 21.99 15.56
N ALA A 164 8.27 23.03 14.81
CA ALA A 164 7.53 24.30 14.79
C ALA A 164 6.09 24.10 14.27
N ASN A 165 5.93 23.33 13.19
CA ASN A 165 4.62 22.95 12.65
C ASN A 165 3.81 22.14 13.65
N ALA A 166 4.42 21.17 14.34
CA ALA A 166 3.75 20.38 15.36
C ALA A 166 3.28 21.24 16.53
N GLN A 167 4.07 22.23 16.95
CA GLN A 167 3.68 23.15 18.03
C GLN A 167 2.45 23.97 17.64
N GLU A 168 2.44 24.52 16.42
CA GLU A 168 1.31 25.32 15.93
C GLU A 168 0.07 24.48 15.66
N PHE A 169 0.23 23.31 15.04
CA PHE A 169 -0.85 22.35 14.79
C PHE A 169 -1.57 21.96 16.09
N LEU A 170 -0.82 21.71 17.16
CA LEU A 170 -1.41 21.38 18.46
C LEU A 170 -2.15 22.57 19.06
N ARG A 171 -1.62 23.79 18.93
CA ARG A 171 -2.27 25.02 19.41
C ARG A 171 -3.61 25.23 18.71
N LEU A 172 -3.65 25.09 17.39
CA LEU A 172 -4.85 25.21 16.57
C LEU A 172 -5.87 24.12 16.90
N THR A 173 -5.44 22.86 16.99
CA THR A 173 -6.32 21.74 17.37
C THR A 173 -6.93 21.93 18.77
N LYS A 174 -6.16 22.50 19.71
CA LYS A 174 -6.64 22.86 21.06
C LYS A 174 -7.69 23.97 21.01
N ALA A 175 -7.49 25.00 20.17
CA ALA A 175 -8.42 26.11 20.03
C ALA A 175 -9.81 25.65 19.53
N GLU A 176 -9.84 24.60 18.70
CA GLU A 176 -11.05 23.97 18.17
C GLU A 176 -11.65 22.91 19.11
N GLY A 177 -11.12 22.75 20.33
CA GLY A 177 -11.67 21.84 21.34
C GLY A 177 -11.35 20.36 21.13
N HIS A 178 -10.21 20.02 20.51
CA HIS A 178 -9.78 18.64 20.25
C HIS A 178 -10.79 17.79 19.45
N PRO A 179 -11.17 18.24 18.23
CA PRO A 179 -12.15 17.58 17.38
C PRO A 179 -11.68 16.21 16.85
N PHE A 180 -10.36 15.98 16.83
CA PHE A 180 -9.70 14.73 16.49
C PHE A 180 -8.49 14.51 17.42
N GLU A 181 -7.97 13.28 17.50
CA GLU A 181 -6.74 12.98 18.24
C GLU A 181 -5.51 13.45 17.44
N PRO A 182 -4.73 14.44 17.93
CA PRO A 182 -3.58 14.95 17.20
C PRO A 182 -2.37 14.02 17.38
N LEU A 183 -1.68 13.71 16.28
CA LEU A 183 -0.42 12.97 16.26
C LEU A 183 0.73 13.92 15.94
N GLY A 184 1.74 13.95 16.81
CA GLY A 184 2.97 14.72 16.56
C GLY A 184 3.90 13.93 15.63
N ALA A 185 4.24 14.48 14.47
CA ALA A 185 5.16 13.85 13.54
C ALA A 185 6.60 13.90 14.09
N VAL A 186 7.23 12.73 14.20
CA VAL A 186 8.63 12.58 14.60
C VAL A 186 9.46 12.39 13.32
N GLN A 187 10.37 13.33 13.09
CA GLN A 187 11.44 13.24 12.11
C GLN A 187 12.78 13.37 12.83
N GLY A 188 13.85 12.90 12.18
CA GLY A 188 15.20 12.96 12.71
C GLY A 188 16.16 12.22 11.78
N TRP A 189 17.45 12.47 11.96
CA TRP A 189 18.51 11.89 11.13
C TRP A 189 19.23 10.73 11.81
N SER A 190 18.79 10.30 13.00
CA SER A 190 19.42 9.27 13.81
C SER A 190 18.46 8.77 14.90
N PRO A 191 18.67 7.57 15.49
CA PRO A 191 17.88 7.11 16.63
C PRO A 191 17.80 8.14 17.77
N ARG A 192 18.91 8.82 18.09
CA ARG A 192 18.96 9.84 19.15
C ARG A 192 18.17 11.09 18.80
N SER A 193 18.35 11.66 17.60
CA SER A 193 17.61 12.87 17.20
C SER A 193 16.10 12.63 17.11
N MET A 194 15.68 11.44 16.65
CA MET A 194 14.26 11.05 16.67
C MET A 194 13.72 10.91 18.11
N ALA A 195 14.51 10.37 19.04
CA ALA A 195 14.15 10.33 20.45
C ALA A 195 14.03 11.74 21.07
N ASP A 196 14.95 12.64 20.74
CA ASP A 196 14.92 14.03 21.21
C ASP A 196 13.68 14.77 20.69
N ALA A 197 13.31 14.59 19.41
CA ALA A 197 12.06 15.12 18.86
C ALA A 197 10.83 14.56 19.59
N ALA A 198 10.80 13.25 19.84
CA ALA A 198 9.68 12.61 20.53
C ALA A 198 9.50 13.16 21.96
N VAL A 199 10.59 13.38 22.70
CA VAL A 199 10.57 14.03 24.02
C VAL A 199 10.05 15.46 23.95
N GLN A 200 10.45 16.22 22.92
CA GLN A 200 9.95 17.58 22.71
C GLN A 200 8.44 17.58 22.45
N LEU A 201 7.94 16.69 21.60
CA LEU A 201 6.51 16.55 21.30
C LEU A 201 5.70 16.14 22.54
N GLU A 202 6.21 15.25 23.39
CA GLU A 202 5.56 14.94 24.69
C GLU A 202 5.48 16.18 25.60
N LYS A 203 6.54 17.01 25.64
CA LYS A 203 6.54 18.26 26.41
C LYS A 203 5.53 19.28 25.87
N MET A 204 5.30 19.31 24.55
CA MET A 204 4.24 20.13 23.94
C MET A 204 2.82 19.67 24.34
N GLY A 205 2.70 18.39 24.72
CA GLY A 205 1.45 17.78 25.19
C GLY A 205 0.87 16.71 24.26
N TYR A 206 1.62 16.25 23.25
CA TYR A 206 1.21 15.11 22.44
C TYR A 206 1.19 13.82 23.26
N ARG A 207 0.19 12.98 23.02
CA ARG A 207 0.05 11.62 23.62
C ARG A 207 0.17 10.51 22.60
N TYR A 208 0.25 10.88 21.32
CA TYR A 208 0.37 9.98 20.19
C TYR A 208 1.36 10.59 19.21
N LEU A 209 2.38 9.81 18.83
CA LEU A 209 3.45 10.23 17.92
C LEU A 209 3.39 9.41 16.64
N ALA A 210 3.61 10.05 15.50
CA ALA A 210 3.72 9.42 14.18
C ALA A 210 5.18 9.42 13.73
N ILE A 211 5.82 8.25 13.64
CA ILE A 211 7.24 8.14 13.34
C ILE A 211 7.43 8.09 11.82
N GLY A 212 8.00 9.16 11.28
CA GLY A 212 8.32 9.35 9.87
C GLY A 212 9.71 8.84 9.49
N GLY A 213 10.06 8.95 8.20
CA GLY A 213 11.40 8.62 7.69
C GLY A 213 11.73 7.12 7.63
N LEU A 214 10.82 6.23 8.06
CA LEU A 214 11.11 4.79 8.22
C LEU A 214 11.14 3.97 6.93
N VAL A 215 10.49 4.44 5.86
CA VAL A 215 10.29 3.70 4.61
C VAL A 215 11.58 3.12 4.01
N PRO A 216 12.67 3.90 3.82
CA PRO A 216 13.92 3.37 3.24
C PRO A 216 14.71 2.49 4.21
N LEU A 217 14.39 2.49 5.51
CA LEU A 217 15.24 1.90 6.54
C LEU A 217 15.14 0.37 6.59
N LYS A 218 16.24 -0.27 6.99
CA LYS A 218 16.30 -1.71 7.27
C LYS A 218 15.69 -2.02 8.64
N VAL A 219 15.28 -3.27 8.84
CA VAL A 219 14.63 -3.75 10.08
C VAL A 219 15.47 -3.40 11.32
N ASP A 220 16.78 -3.66 11.29
CA ASP A 220 17.65 -3.42 12.45
C ASP A 220 17.76 -1.93 12.81
N VAL A 221 17.76 -1.05 11.81
CA VAL A 221 17.80 0.41 12.04
C VAL A 221 16.49 0.88 12.67
N ILE A 222 15.34 0.40 12.16
CA ILE A 222 14.03 0.73 12.75
C ILE A 222 13.95 0.26 14.21
N LYS A 223 14.51 -0.92 14.53
CA LYS A 223 14.58 -1.41 15.91
C LYS A 223 15.44 -0.50 16.80
N GLN A 224 16.58 -0.01 16.31
CA GLN A 224 17.40 0.96 17.06
C GLN A 224 16.65 2.27 17.33
N VAL A 225 15.94 2.80 16.33
CA VAL A 225 15.06 3.97 16.49
C VAL A 225 14.01 3.72 17.56
N LEU A 226 13.29 2.59 17.48
CA LEU A 226 12.24 2.27 18.45
C LEU A 226 12.78 2.02 19.86
N CYS A 227 13.96 1.42 20.01
CA CYS A 227 14.67 1.31 21.28
C CYS A 227 14.96 2.70 21.86
N ALA A 228 15.53 3.61 21.06
CA ALA A 228 15.86 4.96 21.50
C ALA A 228 14.61 5.74 21.92
N LEU A 229 13.54 5.67 21.12
CA LEU A 229 12.24 6.27 21.45
C LEU A 229 11.70 5.75 22.78
N ARG A 230 11.61 4.42 22.95
CA ARG A 230 11.03 3.82 24.15
C ARG A 230 11.84 4.03 25.42
N SER A 231 13.15 4.24 25.31
CA SER A 231 13.98 4.64 26.44
C SER A 231 13.80 6.11 26.84
N ALA A 232 13.31 6.97 25.92
CA ALA A 232 13.24 8.41 26.12
C ALA A 232 11.83 8.94 26.48
N ILE A 233 10.77 8.29 25.96
CA ILE A 233 9.38 8.75 26.12
C ILE A 233 8.60 7.91 27.15
N LYS A 234 7.45 8.42 27.58
CA LYS A 234 6.60 7.71 28.55
C LYS A 234 6.04 6.39 27.99
N PRO A 235 5.90 5.33 28.82
CA PRO A 235 5.36 4.05 28.37
C PRO A 235 3.94 4.15 27.77
N GLU A 236 3.10 5.04 28.28
CA GLU A 236 1.74 5.24 27.79
C GLU A 236 1.64 6.02 26.47
N THR A 237 2.73 6.64 26.01
CA THR A 237 2.73 7.41 24.77
C THR A 237 2.59 6.48 23.57
N LYS A 238 1.53 6.70 22.81
CA LYS A 238 1.17 5.88 21.65
C LYS A 238 2.12 6.18 20.49
N ILE A 239 2.40 5.15 19.68
CA ILE A 239 3.28 5.27 18.50
C ILE A 239 2.56 4.71 17.27
N HIS A 240 2.55 5.51 16.20
CA HIS A 240 2.16 5.12 14.84
C HIS A 240 3.42 5.05 13.97
N LEU A 241 3.63 3.96 13.22
CA LEU A 241 4.74 3.88 12.25
C LEU A 241 4.24 4.22 10.84
N LEU A 242 4.74 5.31 10.26
CA LEU A 242 4.33 5.76 8.93
C LEU A 242 5.00 4.93 7.83
N GLY A 243 4.21 4.46 6.87
CA GLY A 243 4.67 3.74 5.68
C GLY A 243 5.39 2.42 5.98
N PHE A 244 5.03 1.74 7.07
CA PHE A 244 5.72 0.55 7.53
C PHE A 244 5.46 -0.68 6.63
N ALA A 245 6.49 -1.11 5.90
CA ALA A 245 6.41 -2.11 4.83
C ALA A 245 7.15 -3.43 5.13
N LYS A 246 7.30 -3.84 6.41
CA LYS A 246 8.12 -5.02 6.79
C LYS A 246 7.26 -6.22 7.18
N ALA A 247 6.41 -6.67 6.25
CA ALA A 247 5.42 -7.71 6.51
C ALA A 247 6.01 -8.99 7.15
N ASP A 248 7.12 -9.48 6.60
CA ASP A 248 7.79 -10.71 7.07
C ASP A 248 8.43 -10.58 8.47
N SER A 249 8.71 -9.34 8.90
CA SER A 249 9.44 -9.06 10.14
C SER A 249 8.56 -8.44 11.22
N ILE A 250 7.24 -8.32 11.00
CA ILE A 250 6.33 -7.65 11.93
C ILE A 250 6.35 -8.26 13.35
N HIS A 251 6.56 -9.58 13.46
CA HIS A 251 6.72 -10.29 14.73
C HIS A 251 7.87 -9.75 15.58
N GLN A 252 8.92 -9.18 14.96
CA GLN A 252 10.07 -8.62 15.68
C GLN A 252 9.76 -7.28 16.35
N PHE A 253 8.58 -6.70 16.10
CA PHE A 253 8.23 -5.37 16.55
C PHE A 253 7.20 -5.35 17.70
N THR A 254 6.71 -6.51 18.14
CA THR A 254 5.64 -6.61 19.17
C THR A 254 6.05 -6.01 20.52
N ASN A 255 7.33 -6.08 20.88
CA ASN A 255 7.84 -5.60 22.16
C ASN A 255 8.07 -4.08 22.25
N PHE A 256 7.86 -3.32 21.16
CA PHE A 256 8.07 -1.86 21.16
C PHE A 256 6.82 -1.05 21.49
N GLY A 257 5.74 -1.69 21.94
CA GLY A 257 4.50 -0.98 22.31
C GLY A 257 3.88 -0.18 21.16
N ILE A 258 4.00 -0.65 19.92
CA ILE A 258 3.46 0.06 18.75
C ILE A 258 1.93 0.00 18.77
N THR A 259 1.30 1.17 18.73
CA THR A 259 -0.16 1.29 18.77
C THR A 259 -0.76 0.98 17.40
N SER A 260 -0.15 1.48 16.33
CA SER A 260 -0.62 1.31 14.96
C SER A 260 0.49 1.48 13.92
N PHE A 261 0.22 1.12 12.68
CA PHE A 261 1.08 1.43 11.53
C PHE A 261 0.22 1.45 10.26
N ASP A 262 0.68 2.13 9.23
CA ASP A 262 0.04 2.07 7.91
C ASP A 262 0.92 1.40 6.85
N SER A 263 0.28 0.79 5.85
CA SER A 263 0.98 0.19 4.72
C SER A 263 0.09 0.02 3.49
N THR A 264 0.58 0.45 2.33
CA THR A 264 0.01 0.08 1.02
C THR A 264 0.74 -1.11 0.37
N SER A 265 1.79 -1.64 1.02
CA SER A 265 2.69 -2.63 0.41
C SER A 265 2.01 -3.93 -0.04
N PRO A 266 1.07 -4.53 0.71
CA PRO A 266 0.39 -5.76 0.26
C PRO A 266 -0.37 -5.56 -1.05
N LEU A 267 -1.01 -4.39 -1.21
CA LEU A 267 -1.70 -4.01 -2.44
C LEU A 267 -0.69 -3.73 -3.56
N ILE A 268 0.31 -2.88 -3.33
CA ILE A 268 1.30 -2.50 -4.36
C ILE A 268 2.06 -3.71 -4.91
N ARG A 269 2.41 -4.68 -4.05
CA ARG A 269 3.10 -5.91 -4.48
C ARG A 269 2.27 -6.75 -5.44
N ALA A 270 0.93 -6.69 -5.38
CA ALA A 270 0.08 -7.35 -6.36
C ALA A 270 0.29 -6.85 -7.80
N PHE A 271 0.81 -5.62 -7.97
CA PHE A 271 1.07 -4.99 -9.28
C PHE A 271 2.55 -4.97 -9.65
N LYS A 272 3.42 -4.62 -8.70
CA LYS A 272 4.81 -4.28 -8.99
C LYS A 272 5.79 -5.45 -8.79
N ASP A 273 5.44 -6.43 -7.97
CA ASP A 273 6.34 -7.56 -7.69
C ASP A 273 6.23 -8.61 -8.82
N ALA A 274 7.38 -9.12 -9.28
CA ALA A 274 7.42 -10.13 -10.34
C ALA A 274 7.19 -11.55 -9.81
N LYS A 275 7.46 -11.82 -8.53
CA LYS A 275 7.54 -13.17 -7.96
C LYS A 275 6.63 -13.38 -6.76
N ALA A 276 6.38 -12.35 -5.98
CA ALA A 276 5.71 -12.41 -4.70
C ALA A 276 4.54 -11.41 -4.65
N ASN A 277 3.55 -11.67 -5.51
CA ASN A 277 2.42 -10.79 -5.77
C ASN A 277 1.08 -11.41 -5.35
N TYR A 278 1.06 -12.67 -4.90
CA TYR A 278 -0.07 -13.30 -4.22
C TYR A 278 0.37 -13.87 -2.86
N TYR A 279 -0.30 -13.45 -1.79
CA TYR A 279 0.07 -13.80 -0.41
C TYR A 279 -0.73 -15.01 0.06
N MET A 280 -0.10 -15.86 0.85
CA MET A 280 -0.74 -16.95 1.59
C MET A 280 -0.19 -16.98 3.02
N ALA A 281 -1.01 -17.39 3.98
CA ALA A 281 -0.49 -17.74 5.29
C ALA A 281 0.30 -19.05 5.17
N SER A 282 1.49 -19.11 5.77
CA SER A 282 2.28 -20.34 5.79
C SER A 282 1.82 -21.26 6.92
N PRO A 283 1.74 -22.59 6.72
CA PRO A 283 1.39 -23.54 7.78
C PRO A 283 2.31 -23.48 9.00
N GLY A 284 3.58 -23.11 8.81
CA GLY A 284 4.57 -22.98 9.89
C GLY A 284 4.61 -21.60 10.57
N GLY A 285 3.63 -20.72 10.28
CA GLY A 285 3.68 -19.31 10.65
C GLY A 285 4.43 -18.48 9.61
N GLY A 286 4.06 -17.19 9.50
CA GLY A 286 4.59 -16.31 8.46
C GLY A 286 3.73 -16.22 7.21
N LEU A 287 4.33 -15.67 6.14
CA LEU A 287 3.71 -15.48 4.84
C LEU A 287 4.45 -16.26 3.76
N ASP A 288 3.69 -17.03 2.98
CA ASP A 288 4.13 -17.62 1.73
C ASP A 288 3.72 -16.75 0.54
N TYR A 289 4.55 -16.77 -0.50
CA TYR A 289 4.37 -15.94 -1.68
C TYR A 289 4.35 -16.75 -2.97
N TYR A 290 3.43 -16.36 -3.85
CA TYR A 290 3.24 -16.95 -5.17
C TYR A 290 3.32 -15.89 -6.27
N ALA A 291 3.72 -16.34 -7.46
CA ALA A 291 3.78 -15.53 -8.65
C ALA A 291 2.48 -15.63 -9.45
N ALA A 292 1.91 -14.49 -9.78
CA ALA A 292 0.76 -14.32 -10.64
C ALA A 292 1.13 -14.70 -12.08
N ILE A 293 0.18 -15.34 -12.75
CA ILE A 293 0.35 -15.89 -14.09
C ILE A 293 0.12 -14.76 -15.10
N ARG A 294 1.16 -14.39 -15.86
CA ARG A 294 1.12 -13.21 -16.73
C ARG A 294 0.49 -13.52 -18.08
N ILE A 295 -0.73 -13.01 -18.28
CA ILE A 295 -1.46 -13.08 -19.55
C ILE A 295 -2.05 -11.68 -19.84
N PRO A 296 -1.21 -10.67 -20.09
CA PRO A 296 -1.71 -9.33 -20.43
C PRO A 296 -2.48 -9.34 -21.76
N GLN A 297 -3.34 -8.34 -21.98
CA GLN A 297 -4.08 -8.19 -23.23
C GLN A 297 -3.13 -7.86 -24.39
N ALA A 298 -3.12 -8.65 -25.47
CA ALA A 298 -2.21 -8.45 -26.60
C ALA A 298 -2.35 -7.06 -27.21
N MET A 299 -3.59 -6.56 -27.31
CA MET A 299 -3.93 -5.30 -27.98
C MET A 299 -3.88 -4.06 -27.07
N GLU A 300 -3.61 -4.23 -25.77
CA GLU A 300 -3.54 -3.12 -24.82
C GLU A 300 -2.18 -2.99 -24.15
N ASN A 301 -1.40 -4.09 -24.08
CA ASN A 301 -0.11 -4.06 -23.42
C ASN A 301 0.91 -3.26 -24.25
N PRO A 302 1.54 -2.19 -23.70
CA PRO A 302 2.44 -1.34 -24.47
C PRO A 302 3.63 -2.08 -25.09
N ARG A 303 4.16 -3.09 -24.40
CA ARG A 303 5.30 -3.87 -24.90
C ARG A 303 4.90 -4.76 -26.08
N LEU A 304 3.77 -5.47 -25.95
CA LEU A 304 3.26 -6.32 -27.04
C LEU A 304 2.89 -5.47 -28.26
N MET A 305 2.19 -4.35 -28.04
CA MET A 305 1.85 -3.39 -29.08
C MET A 305 3.08 -2.80 -29.78
N GLN A 306 4.16 -2.52 -29.04
CA GLN A 306 5.41 -2.06 -29.64
C GLN A 306 6.07 -3.15 -30.51
N GLY A 307 6.03 -4.42 -30.07
CA GLY A 307 6.54 -5.53 -30.87
C GLY A 307 5.74 -5.77 -32.15
N ILE A 308 4.41 -5.63 -32.10
CA ILE A 308 3.53 -5.64 -33.28
C ILE A 308 3.90 -4.51 -34.24
N LYS A 309 4.00 -3.27 -33.74
CA LYS A 309 4.38 -2.09 -34.55
C LYS A 309 5.76 -2.20 -35.19
N ARG A 310 6.67 -2.96 -34.59
CA ARG A 310 8.01 -3.24 -35.12
C ARG A 310 8.06 -4.44 -36.08
N GLY A 311 6.94 -5.12 -36.32
CA GLY A 311 6.88 -6.33 -37.14
C GLY A 311 7.55 -7.56 -36.51
N ILE A 312 7.84 -7.52 -35.20
CA ILE A 312 8.48 -8.64 -34.47
C ILE A 312 7.43 -9.70 -34.13
N PHE A 313 6.19 -9.27 -33.86
CA PHE A 313 5.08 -10.13 -33.47
C PHE A 313 3.93 -10.00 -34.46
N ASP A 314 3.29 -11.13 -34.76
CA ASP A 314 2.03 -11.17 -35.48
C ASP A 314 0.86 -11.00 -34.50
N ALA A 315 -0.07 -10.10 -34.84
CA ALA A 315 -1.17 -9.74 -33.94
C ALA A 315 -2.17 -10.91 -33.78
N GLU A 316 -2.46 -11.62 -34.87
CA GLU A 316 -3.38 -12.76 -34.88
C GLU A 316 -2.81 -13.94 -34.09
N ASP A 317 -1.52 -14.25 -34.26
CA ASP A 317 -0.82 -15.27 -33.47
C ASP A 317 -0.81 -14.93 -31.97
N LEU A 318 -0.56 -13.66 -31.61
CA LEU A 318 -0.60 -13.23 -30.21
C LEU A 318 -1.99 -13.43 -29.60
N GLN A 319 -3.05 -13.00 -30.28
CA GLN A 319 -4.43 -13.17 -29.79
C GLN A 319 -4.80 -14.65 -29.65
N ARG A 320 -4.45 -15.48 -30.64
CA ARG A 320 -4.69 -16.93 -30.59
C ARG A 320 -3.99 -17.59 -29.39
N ARG A 321 -2.73 -17.22 -29.11
CA ARG A 321 -1.97 -17.76 -27.98
C ARG A 321 -2.47 -17.25 -26.63
N GLU A 322 -2.90 -15.99 -26.58
CA GLU A 322 -3.55 -15.40 -25.42
C GLU A 322 -4.82 -16.17 -25.03
N GLU A 323 -5.72 -16.38 -26.00
CA GLU A 323 -6.97 -17.13 -25.79
C GLU A 323 -6.70 -18.58 -25.38
N LYS A 324 -5.70 -19.23 -26.01
CA LYS A 324 -5.27 -20.57 -25.65
C LYS A 324 -4.78 -20.65 -24.19
N ALA A 325 -3.97 -19.68 -23.75
CA ALA A 325 -3.48 -19.61 -22.38
C ALA A 325 -4.61 -19.40 -21.37
N LEU A 326 -5.54 -18.47 -21.62
CA LEU A 326 -6.71 -18.24 -20.76
C LEU A 326 -7.60 -19.49 -20.67
N THR A 327 -7.90 -20.10 -21.81
CA THR A 327 -8.76 -21.29 -21.88
C THR A 327 -8.15 -22.48 -21.15
N ALA A 328 -6.85 -22.74 -21.35
CA ALA A 328 -6.16 -23.84 -20.67
C ALA A 328 -6.15 -23.65 -19.15
N LEU A 329 -5.91 -22.42 -18.69
CA LEU A 329 -5.89 -22.09 -17.27
C LEU A 329 -7.27 -22.21 -16.62
N ARG A 330 -8.33 -21.75 -17.29
CA ARG A 330 -9.73 -21.91 -16.83
C ARG A 330 -10.17 -23.37 -16.80
N LYS A 331 -9.79 -24.18 -17.80
CA LYS A 331 -10.05 -25.63 -17.80
C LYS A 331 -9.35 -26.33 -16.64
N PHE A 332 -8.09 -25.97 -16.36
CA PHE A 332 -7.36 -26.46 -15.19
C PHE A 332 -8.06 -26.07 -13.88
N ASP A 333 -8.54 -24.83 -13.75
CA ASP A 333 -9.28 -24.40 -12.57
C ASP A 333 -10.58 -25.20 -12.37
N GLY A 334 -11.34 -25.41 -13.44
CA GLY A 334 -12.58 -26.20 -13.42
C GLY A 334 -12.40 -27.73 -13.31
N GLY A 335 -11.16 -28.23 -13.23
CA GLY A 335 -10.88 -29.68 -13.12
C GLY A 335 -10.94 -30.46 -14.44
N ASN A 336 -11.18 -29.78 -15.56
CA ASN A 336 -11.32 -30.36 -16.91
C ASN A 336 -10.03 -30.25 -17.75
N GLY A 337 -8.91 -29.85 -17.15
CA GLY A 337 -7.64 -29.64 -17.84
C GLY A 337 -6.46 -30.08 -17.00
N ARG A 338 -5.37 -30.50 -17.65
CA ARG A 338 -4.15 -30.93 -16.95
C ARG A 338 -3.25 -29.72 -16.66
N LYS A 339 -2.61 -29.73 -15.49
CA LYS A 339 -1.60 -28.73 -15.09
C LYS A 339 -0.55 -28.48 -16.18
N LYS A 340 -0.05 -29.56 -16.79
CA LYS A 340 0.97 -29.52 -17.85
C LYS A 340 0.51 -28.71 -19.06
N ASP A 341 -0.74 -28.92 -19.51
CA ASP A 341 -1.30 -28.21 -20.66
C ASP A 341 -1.45 -26.71 -20.38
N ALA A 342 -1.88 -26.35 -19.16
CA ALA A 342 -1.97 -24.96 -18.72
C ALA A 342 -0.59 -24.30 -18.65
N LEU A 343 0.40 -24.97 -18.06
CA LEU A 343 1.78 -24.48 -17.98
C LEU A 343 2.37 -24.25 -19.36
N GLU A 344 2.22 -25.20 -20.28
CA GLU A 344 2.73 -25.08 -21.64
C GLU A 344 2.07 -23.93 -22.40
N ALA A 345 0.73 -23.80 -22.34
CA ALA A 345 0.01 -22.71 -22.99
C ALA A 345 0.39 -21.33 -22.43
N VAL A 346 0.53 -21.20 -21.11
CA VAL A 346 0.97 -19.93 -20.48
C VAL A 346 2.38 -19.57 -20.92
N MET A 347 3.32 -20.52 -20.85
CA MET A 347 4.72 -20.23 -21.18
C MET A 347 4.90 -19.91 -22.67
N ASP A 348 4.09 -20.52 -23.52
CA ASP A 348 4.02 -20.24 -24.97
C ASP A 348 3.61 -18.79 -25.28
N TYR A 349 2.77 -18.18 -24.44
CA TYR A 349 2.42 -16.76 -24.52
C TYR A 349 3.42 -15.85 -23.78
N GLN A 350 3.90 -16.28 -22.61
CA GLN A 350 4.74 -15.46 -21.74
C GLN A 350 6.11 -15.10 -22.37
N ARG A 351 6.63 -15.92 -23.28
CA ARG A 351 7.88 -15.61 -24.02
C ARG A 351 7.83 -14.29 -24.78
N PHE A 352 6.66 -13.87 -25.26
CA PHE A 352 6.52 -12.58 -25.96
C PHE A 352 6.72 -11.38 -25.04
N LEU A 353 6.58 -11.58 -23.71
CA LEU A 353 6.89 -10.55 -22.71
C LEU A 353 8.38 -10.39 -22.43
N THR A 354 9.21 -11.30 -22.91
CA THR A 354 10.67 -11.22 -22.78
C THR A 354 11.36 -10.94 -24.10
N LEU A 355 10.75 -11.22 -25.25
CA LEU A 355 11.34 -10.95 -26.56
C LEU A 355 11.41 -9.45 -26.90
N GLY A 356 12.37 -9.08 -27.75
CA GLY A 356 12.43 -7.75 -28.39
C GLY A 356 12.97 -6.60 -27.53
N ASP A 357 13.59 -6.87 -26.38
CA ASP A 357 14.22 -5.84 -25.53
C ASP A 357 15.73 -5.65 -25.78
N GLY A 358 16.27 -6.27 -26.84
CA GLY A 358 17.66 -6.12 -27.26
C GLY A 358 18.69 -6.92 -26.45
N ARG A 359 18.25 -7.79 -25.53
CA ARG A 359 19.13 -8.67 -24.74
C ARG A 359 19.47 -9.96 -25.47
N SER A 360 20.46 -10.69 -24.96
CA SER A 360 20.94 -11.95 -25.55
C SER A 360 19.90 -13.07 -25.42
N ILE A 361 19.97 -14.05 -26.33
CA ILE A 361 19.13 -15.25 -26.31
C ILE A 361 19.30 -16.00 -24.97
N GLU A 362 20.53 -16.14 -24.48
CA GLU A 362 20.86 -16.77 -23.20
C GLU A 362 20.17 -16.09 -22.01
N TYR A 363 20.10 -14.76 -22.02
CA TYR A 363 19.38 -14.00 -21.00
C TYR A 363 17.89 -14.35 -21.03
N HIS A 364 17.28 -14.40 -22.22
CA HIS A 364 15.88 -14.73 -22.39
C HIS A 364 15.55 -16.15 -21.94
N GLU A 365 16.37 -17.13 -22.31
CA GLU A 365 16.20 -18.53 -21.88
C GLU A 365 16.28 -18.67 -20.36
N LYS A 366 17.23 -17.98 -19.73
CA LYS A 366 17.39 -17.97 -18.27
C LYS A 366 16.17 -17.37 -17.57
N GLU A 367 15.65 -16.25 -18.07
CA GLU A 367 14.44 -15.63 -17.50
C GLU A 367 13.20 -16.50 -17.73
N LEU A 368 13.04 -17.09 -18.91
CA LEU A 368 11.92 -18.01 -19.19
C LEU A 368 11.95 -19.24 -18.30
N LYS A 369 13.12 -19.83 -18.04
CA LYS A 369 13.28 -20.96 -17.12
C LYS A 369 12.89 -20.59 -15.69
N LYS A 370 13.30 -19.40 -15.20
CA LYS A 370 12.90 -18.89 -13.88
C LYS A 370 11.38 -18.68 -13.81
N MET A 371 10.80 -18.03 -14.82
CA MET A 371 9.35 -17.79 -14.87
C MET A 371 8.57 -19.09 -14.92
N ARG A 372 9.03 -20.08 -15.68
CA ARG A 372 8.42 -21.41 -15.74
C ARG A 372 8.35 -22.05 -14.35
N SER A 373 9.45 -22.05 -13.60
CA SER A 373 9.48 -22.61 -12.25
C SER A 373 8.51 -21.92 -11.29
N LEU A 374 8.39 -20.58 -11.38
CA LEU A 374 7.44 -19.82 -10.57
C LEU A 374 5.98 -20.13 -10.92
N VAL A 375 5.65 -20.16 -12.22
CA VAL A 375 4.30 -20.49 -12.71
C VAL A 375 3.95 -21.94 -12.37
N GLU A 376 4.89 -22.87 -12.54
CA GLU A 376 4.71 -24.28 -12.22
C GLU A 376 4.37 -24.47 -10.73
N ARG A 377 5.11 -23.82 -9.82
CA ARG A 377 4.79 -23.83 -8.39
C ARG A 377 3.39 -23.26 -8.11
N THR A 378 3.04 -22.13 -8.72
CA THR A 378 1.72 -21.51 -8.54
C THR A 378 0.59 -22.44 -9.02
N LEU A 379 0.78 -23.13 -10.14
CA LEU A 379 -0.20 -24.08 -10.66
C LEU A 379 -0.30 -25.36 -9.82
N GLU A 380 0.83 -25.89 -9.35
CA GLU A 380 0.89 -27.07 -8.48
C GLU A 380 0.09 -26.84 -7.19
N ASP A 381 0.40 -25.74 -6.50
CA ASP A 381 -0.17 -25.45 -5.18
C ASP A 381 -1.59 -24.86 -5.26
N ALA A 382 -1.98 -24.34 -6.44
CA ALA A 382 -3.24 -23.66 -6.72
C ALA A 382 -3.76 -22.81 -5.53
N PRO A 383 -2.98 -21.84 -5.03
CA PRO A 383 -3.22 -21.21 -3.72
C PRO A 383 -4.59 -20.52 -3.61
N TRP A 384 -5.14 -20.02 -4.72
CA TRP A 384 -6.47 -19.42 -4.77
C TRP A 384 -7.60 -20.40 -4.44
N LYS A 385 -7.43 -21.71 -4.69
CA LYS A 385 -8.40 -22.75 -4.30
C LYS A 385 -8.35 -23.07 -2.81
N ARG A 386 -7.19 -22.88 -2.17
CA ARG A 386 -6.99 -23.11 -0.73
C ARG A 386 -7.49 -21.93 0.10
N CYS A 387 -7.39 -20.71 -0.43
CA CYS A 387 -7.91 -19.53 0.24
C CYS A 387 -9.44 -19.47 0.19
N ARG A 388 -10.07 -19.19 1.33
CA ARG A 388 -11.53 -19.06 1.48
C ARG A 388 -12.00 -17.61 1.60
N CYS A 389 -11.19 -16.63 1.22
CA CYS A 389 -11.63 -15.23 1.26
C CYS A 389 -12.71 -14.98 0.18
N PRO A 390 -13.57 -13.95 0.34
CA PRO A 390 -14.61 -13.63 -0.64
C PRO A 390 -14.06 -13.46 -2.06
N ILE A 391 -12.92 -12.78 -2.21
CA ILE A 391 -12.29 -12.56 -3.51
C ILE A 391 -11.91 -13.87 -4.20
N CYS A 392 -11.19 -14.76 -3.52
CA CYS A 392 -10.75 -16.03 -4.12
C CYS A 392 -11.94 -16.95 -4.41
N SER A 393 -12.95 -16.95 -3.54
CA SER A 393 -14.14 -17.77 -3.71
C SER A 393 -15.01 -17.33 -4.89
N GLN A 394 -15.06 -16.02 -5.19
CA GLN A 394 -15.82 -15.47 -6.30
C GLN A 394 -15.04 -15.45 -7.62
N ALA A 395 -13.77 -15.04 -7.60
CA ALA A 395 -12.97 -14.88 -8.81
C ALA A 395 -12.31 -16.19 -9.28
N GLY A 396 -12.14 -17.18 -8.39
CA GLY A 396 -11.43 -18.42 -8.72
C GLY A 396 -10.03 -18.15 -9.26
N VAL A 397 -9.64 -18.82 -10.35
CA VAL A 397 -8.34 -18.59 -10.99
C VAL A 397 -8.12 -17.16 -11.49
N GLU A 398 -9.17 -16.38 -11.72
CA GLU A 398 -9.04 -15.02 -12.25
C GLU A 398 -8.24 -14.10 -11.30
N VAL A 399 -8.20 -14.39 -9.99
CA VAL A 399 -7.39 -13.62 -9.04
C VAL A 399 -5.88 -13.79 -9.26
N ILE A 400 -5.42 -14.97 -9.74
CA ILE A 400 -3.99 -15.25 -9.94
C ILE A 400 -3.48 -14.78 -11.30
N ILE A 401 -4.39 -14.44 -12.23
CA ILE A 401 -4.01 -13.94 -13.55
C ILE A 401 -3.60 -12.48 -13.42
N PHE A 402 -2.39 -12.16 -13.88
CA PHE A 402 -1.90 -10.80 -14.02
C PHE A 402 -2.40 -10.23 -15.34
N ARG A 403 -3.55 -9.57 -15.31
CA ARG A 403 -4.28 -9.03 -16.46
C ARG A 403 -5.32 -8.03 -16.00
N SER A 404 -5.47 -6.89 -16.69
CA SER A 404 -6.42 -5.80 -16.35
C SER A 404 -6.21 -5.20 -14.94
N SER A 405 -6.76 -4.00 -14.70
CA SER A 405 -6.70 -3.39 -13.35
C SER A 405 -7.57 -4.16 -12.34
N ASN A 406 -8.74 -4.66 -12.76
CA ASN A 406 -9.73 -5.28 -11.88
C ASN A 406 -9.22 -6.54 -11.17
N ARG A 407 -8.56 -7.46 -11.89
CA ARG A 407 -7.97 -8.66 -11.26
C ARG A 407 -6.81 -8.30 -10.33
N ASN A 408 -5.94 -7.40 -10.79
CA ASN A 408 -4.75 -7.02 -10.03
C ASN A 408 -5.12 -6.33 -8.71
N LYS A 409 -6.14 -5.46 -8.70
CA LYS A 409 -6.68 -4.85 -7.48
C LYS A 409 -7.34 -5.86 -6.56
N ARG A 410 -8.16 -6.77 -7.08
CA ARG A 410 -8.75 -7.87 -6.30
C ARG A 410 -7.69 -8.72 -5.62
N ARG A 411 -6.60 -9.07 -6.33
CA ARG A 411 -5.44 -9.73 -5.73
C ARG A 411 -4.80 -8.89 -4.63
N GLY A 412 -4.70 -7.57 -4.82
CA GLY A 412 -4.27 -6.64 -3.77
C GLY A 412 -5.19 -6.66 -2.54
N PHE A 413 -6.51 -6.71 -2.72
CA PHE A 413 -7.47 -6.80 -1.61
C PHE A 413 -7.37 -8.12 -0.85
N HIS A 414 -7.17 -9.22 -1.59
CA HIS A 414 -6.81 -10.51 -0.99
C HIS A 414 -5.53 -10.41 -0.16
N ASN A 415 -4.45 -9.82 -0.71
CA ASN A 415 -3.19 -9.67 0.01
C ASN A 415 -3.34 -8.83 1.28
N LEU A 416 -4.14 -7.75 1.25
CA LEU A 416 -4.47 -6.96 2.44
C LEU A 416 -5.14 -7.84 3.51
N GLY A 417 -6.13 -8.66 3.12
CA GLY A 417 -6.82 -9.54 4.06
C GLY A 417 -5.95 -10.64 4.65
N VAL A 418 -5.07 -11.24 3.84
CA VAL A 418 -4.08 -12.22 4.34
C VAL A 418 -3.09 -11.55 5.29
N TYR A 419 -2.59 -10.37 4.95
CA TYR A 419 -1.65 -9.63 5.79
C TYR A 419 -2.28 -9.21 7.11
N HIS A 420 -3.51 -8.68 7.10
CA HIS A 420 -4.23 -8.33 8.31
C HIS A 420 -4.41 -9.53 9.25
N LYS A 421 -4.83 -10.68 8.72
CA LYS A 421 -4.93 -11.92 9.51
C LYS A 421 -3.57 -12.35 10.09
N HIS A 422 -2.50 -12.21 9.31
CA HIS A 422 -1.14 -12.51 9.78
C HIS A 422 -0.73 -11.61 10.95
N VAL A 423 -1.02 -10.31 10.86
CA VAL A 423 -0.77 -9.35 11.95
C VAL A 423 -1.59 -9.71 13.20
N GLN A 424 -2.88 -10.03 13.05
CA GLN A 424 -3.72 -10.43 14.19
C GLN A 424 -3.19 -11.70 14.87
N HIS A 425 -2.81 -12.71 14.09
CA HIS A 425 -2.27 -13.96 14.62
C HIS A 425 -0.97 -13.73 15.43
N ILE A 426 -0.08 -12.87 14.96
CA ILE A 426 1.14 -12.49 15.69
C ILE A 426 0.80 -11.81 17.02
N LEU A 427 -0.21 -10.94 17.04
CA LEU A 427 -0.64 -10.24 18.26
C LEU A 427 -1.36 -11.16 19.25
N GLU A 428 -2.07 -12.18 18.77
CA GLU A 428 -2.73 -13.19 19.61
C GLU A 428 -1.74 -14.12 20.28
N ASN A 429 -0.71 -14.58 19.55
CA ASN A 429 0.32 -15.48 20.09
C ASN A 429 1.34 -14.78 21.02
N HIS A 430 1.35 -13.45 21.04
CA HIS A 430 2.26 -12.65 21.88
C HIS A 430 1.66 -12.29 23.24
N LYS A 431 0.34 -12.44 23.40
CA LYS A 431 -0.33 -12.33 24.71
C LYS A 431 -0.10 -13.59 25.52
#